data_AF-A0AAV1UND8-F1
#
_entry.id   AF-A0AAV1UND8-F1
#
_cell.length_a   1.000
_cell.length_b   1.000
_cell.length_c   1.000
_cell.angle_alpha   90.00
_cell.angle_beta   90.00
_cell.angle_gamma   90.00
#
_symmetry.space_group_name_H-M   'P 1'
#
loop_
_entity.id
_entity.type
_entity.pdbx_description
1 polymer ?
#
loop_
_entity_poly.entity_id
_entity_poly.type
_entity_poly.pdbx_seq_one_letter_code
_entity_poly.pdbx_strand_id
1 'polypeptide(L)'
;MAILTSRAALEDPESDTQSGSLLHFHQRLGHLAYDTVERMARDFASGIVLTDRKRPTCISCAQGKQTMNLQSKTETGSNSPIDRVGGDKAAKKFEHFLAFFKRQFDCRIHVLRTDGGGDYANVDLYCKRTGVARQISEARNQASNGKAERMHRTILNMARSMIFASRLPLTFWGDAVEYAAYILNRSPTSANAKRASPIEVITKQEPNLRDIVAFGSICSVYRDPGKNSLAQRT
;
A
#
# COMPACT_ATOMS: atom_id res chain seq x y z
N MET A 1 -6.37 -32.76 -40.59
CA MET A 1 -5.27 -33.74 -40.52
C MET A 1 -4.20 -33.34 -41.51
N ALA A 2 -3.07 -32.81 -41.02
CA ALA A 2 -1.74 -32.88 -41.62
C ALA A 2 -0.77 -32.24 -40.60
N ILE A 3 -0.01 -33.09 -39.93
CA ILE A 3 1.08 -32.74 -39.03
C ILE A 3 2.33 -32.57 -39.89
N LEU A 4 3.00 -31.42 -39.80
CA LEU A 4 4.42 -31.29 -40.15
C LEU A 4 5.14 -30.64 -38.98
N THR A 5 5.91 -31.49 -38.31
CA THR A 5 6.87 -31.20 -37.26
C THR A 5 8.04 -30.38 -37.78
N SER A 6 8.22 -29.16 -37.25
CA SER A 6 9.53 -28.52 -37.20
C SER A 6 9.99 -28.46 -35.75
N ARG A 7 11.05 -29.21 -35.46
CA ARG A 7 11.77 -29.25 -34.19
C ARG A 7 12.50 -27.90 -34.00
N ALA A 8 11.75 -26.89 -33.57
CA ALA A 8 12.32 -25.72 -32.92
C ALA A 8 12.59 -26.08 -31.45
N ALA A 9 13.67 -25.54 -30.91
CA ALA A 9 14.20 -25.85 -29.59
C ALA A 9 13.10 -25.87 -28.52
N LEU A 10 13.23 -26.83 -27.58
CA LEU A 10 12.55 -26.74 -26.29
C LEU A 10 12.98 -25.42 -25.66
N GLU A 11 12.14 -24.40 -25.78
CA GLU A 11 12.18 -23.25 -24.88
C GLU A 11 11.91 -23.83 -23.50
N ASP A 12 12.93 -23.86 -22.66
CA ASP A 12 12.75 -24.05 -21.22
C ASP A 12 11.68 -23.04 -20.76
N PRO A 13 10.70 -23.44 -19.94
CA PRO A 13 9.73 -22.49 -19.41
C PRO A 13 10.52 -21.41 -18.66
N GLU A 14 10.51 -20.19 -19.18
CA GLU A 14 11.21 -19.02 -18.65
C GLU A 14 11.10 -19.01 -17.12
N SER A 15 12.24 -19.05 -16.44
CA SER A 15 12.30 -19.13 -14.98
C SER A 15 11.45 -18.02 -14.36
N ASP A 16 10.46 -18.42 -13.58
CA ASP A 16 9.40 -17.59 -12.97
C ASP A 16 9.88 -16.70 -11.81
N THR A 17 11.14 -16.28 -11.91
CA THR A 17 11.97 -15.71 -10.86
C THR A 17 12.59 -14.41 -11.32
N GLN A 18 12.51 -13.41 -10.47
CA GLN A 18 12.99 -12.06 -10.71
C GLN A 18 14.31 -11.90 -9.96
N SER A 19 15.40 -11.67 -10.68
CA SER A 19 16.72 -11.48 -10.10
C SER A 19 17.11 -10.01 -10.04
N GLY A 20 17.76 -9.59 -8.96
CA GLY A 20 18.22 -8.21 -8.80
C GLY A 20 18.87 -7.95 -7.44
N SER A 21 19.49 -6.78 -7.30
CA SER A 21 20.12 -6.38 -6.04
C SER A 21 19.10 -6.09 -4.95
N LEU A 22 19.54 -6.10 -3.68
CA LEU A 22 18.71 -5.67 -2.56
C LEU A 22 18.22 -4.21 -2.74
N LEU A 23 19.05 -3.33 -3.31
CA LEU A 23 18.65 -1.97 -3.66
C LEU A 23 17.58 -1.92 -4.74
N HIS A 24 17.68 -2.78 -5.77
CA HIS A 24 16.71 -2.86 -6.85
C HIS A 24 15.32 -3.22 -6.29
N PHE A 25 15.22 -4.29 -5.50
CA PHE A 25 13.94 -4.69 -4.90
C PHE A 25 13.44 -3.70 -3.87
N HIS A 26 14.33 -3.04 -3.12
CA HIS A 26 13.94 -1.93 -2.25
C HIS A 26 13.23 -0.82 -3.03
N GLN A 27 13.79 -0.35 -4.15
CA GLN A 27 13.19 0.72 -4.96
C GLN A 27 11.90 0.24 -5.66
N ARG A 28 11.95 -0.98 -6.22
CA ARG A 28 10.83 -1.60 -6.94
C ARG A 28 9.62 -1.82 -6.05
N LEU A 29 9.84 -2.29 -4.81
CA LEU A 29 8.79 -2.50 -3.82
C LEU A 29 8.56 -1.23 -2.98
N GLY A 30 8.54 -0.06 -3.61
CA GLY A 30 8.09 1.19 -2.99
C GLY A 30 8.89 1.62 -1.76
N HIS A 31 10.20 1.35 -1.75
CA HIS A 31 11.11 1.70 -0.66
C HIS A 31 10.85 0.96 0.66
N LEU A 32 10.39 -0.29 0.59
CA LEU A 32 10.30 -1.19 1.76
C LEU A 32 11.64 -1.31 2.48
N ALA A 33 11.60 -1.50 3.80
CA ALA A 33 12.81 -1.75 4.58
C ALA A 33 13.58 -2.96 4.03
N TYR A 34 14.93 -2.87 4.00
CA TYR A 34 15.78 -3.96 3.50
C TYR A 34 15.51 -5.30 4.19
N ASP A 35 15.27 -5.30 5.50
CA ASP A 35 14.93 -6.52 6.24
C ASP A 35 13.62 -7.18 5.78
N THR A 36 12.68 -6.38 5.27
CA THR A 36 11.43 -6.87 4.69
C THR A 36 11.69 -7.51 3.34
N VAL A 37 12.47 -6.85 2.47
CA VAL A 37 12.85 -7.37 1.15
C VAL A 37 13.63 -8.67 1.26
N GLU A 38 14.64 -8.72 2.15
CA GLU A 38 15.39 -9.96 2.41
C GLU A 38 14.50 -11.07 2.97
N ARG A 39 13.46 -10.72 3.73
CA ARG A 39 12.48 -11.71 4.21
C ARG A 39 11.62 -12.25 3.08
N MET A 40 11.18 -11.39 2.17
CA MET A 40 10.43 -11.82 0.99
C MET A 40 11.29 -12.75 0.13
N ALA A 41 12.56 -12.40 -0.09
CA ALA A 41 13.51 -13.23 -0.84
C ALA A 41 13.91 -14.56 -0.18
N ARG A 42 13.59 -14.77 1.11
CA ARG A 42 13.80 -16.09 1.76
C ARG A 42 12.71 -17.08 1.40
N ASP A 43 11.55 -16.59 0.98
CA ASP A 43 10.45 -17.41 0.53
C ASP A 43 10.61 -17.68 -0.97
N PHE A 44 10.79 -18.94 -1.34
CA PHE A 44 10.95 -19.33 -2.74
C PHE A 44 9.69 -19.01 -3.56
N ALA A 45 8.51 -19.06 -2.94
CA ALA A 45 7.25 -18.76 -3.62
C ALA A 45 7.12 -17.28 -4.02
N SER A 46 7.91 -16.39 -3.40
CA SER A 46 7.95 -14.97 -3.76
C SER A 46 8.47 -14.72 -5.17
N GLY A 47 9.23 -15.67 -5.74
CA GLY A 47 9.94 -15.50 -7.01
C GLY A 47 11.01 -14.40 -6.98
N ILE A 48 11.51 -13.99 -5.80
CA ILE A 48 12.55 -12.96 -5.66
C ILE A 48 13.91 -13.62 -5.42
N VAL A 49 14.88 -13.32 -6.28
CA VAL A 49 16.27 -13.80 -6.16
C VAL A 49 17.22 -12.60 -5.98
N LEU A 50 17.87 -12.51 -4.82
CA LEU A 50 18.82 -11.43 -4.54
C LEU A 50 20.20 -11.77 -5.11
N THR A 51 20.70 -10.94 -6.04
CA THR A 51 22.06 -11.05 -6.59
C THR A 51 23.13 -10.56 -5.61
N ASP A 52 22.77 -9.60 -4.76
CA ASP A 52 23.59 -9.11 -3.67
C ASP A 52 22.72 -8.64 -2.49
N ARG A 53 23.34 -8.56 -1.32
CA ARG A 53 22.72 -8.09 -0.07
C ARG A 53 23.38 -6.81 0.45
N LYS A 54 23.96 -6.01 -0.44
CA LYS A 54 24.54 -4.72 -0.03
C LYS A 54 23.40 -3.80 0.40
N ARG A 55 23.61 -3.06 1.48
CA ARG A 55 22.63 -2.12 2.05
C ARG A 55 23.11 -0.67 1.88
N PRO A 56 23.24 -0.18 0.63
CA PRO A 56 23.66 1.21 0.43
C PRO A 56 22.60 2.18 0.95
N THR A 57 23.01 3.40 1.27
CA THR A 57 22.08 4.47 1.60
C THR A 57 21.23 4.79 0.38
N CYS A 58 19.90 4.67 0.50
CA CYS A 58 18.98 5.09 -0.55
C CYS A 58 18.72 6.61 -0.43
N ILE A 59 19.15 7.38 -1.43
CA ILE A 59 19.02 8.84 -1.46
C ILE A 59 17.53 9.27 -1.42
N SER A 60 16.67 8.59 -2.19
CA SER A 60 15.21 8.85 -2.18
C SER A 60 14.55 8.56 -0.84
N CYS A 61 15.05 7.57 -0.09
CA CYS A 61 14.63 7.35 1.29
C CYS A 61 15.11 8.47 2.22
N ALA A 62 16.38 8.88 2.10
CA ALA A 62 16.92 9.95 2.91
C ALA A 62 16.12 11.24 2.70
N GLN A 63 15.85 11.63 1.46
CA GLN A 63 15.06 12.82 1.13
C GLN A 63 13.58 12.67 1.47
N GLY A 64 12.98 11.50 1.21
CA GLY A 64 11.57 11.26 1.55
C GLY A 64 11.29 11.18 3.06
N LYS A 65 12.31 10.82 3.85
CA LYS A 65 12.27 10.74 5.32
C LYS A 65 12.88 11.95 6.01
N GLN A 66 13.47 12.89 5.27
CA GLN A 66 13.87 14.17 5.83
C GLN A 66 12.61 14.85 6.37
N THR A 67 12.62 15.13 7.67
CA THR A 67 11.64 16.02 8.28
C THR A 67 11.87 17.39 7.64
N MET A 68 11.02 17.77 6.67
CA MET A 68 10.82 19.17 6.35
C MET A 68 10.23 19.80 7.62
N ASN A 69 11.09 20.26 8.52
CA ASN A 69 10.72 21.09 9.65
C ASN A 69 10.25 22.44 9.11
N LEU A 70 9.00 22.48 8.66
CA LEU A 70 8.23 23.72 8.49
C LEU A 70 6.74 23.37 8.38
N GLN A 71 6.23 22.53 9.29
CA GLN A 71 4.84 22.67 9.71
C GLN A 71 4.86 23.61 10.91
N SER A 72 4.20 24.76 10.77
CA SER A 72 3.92 25.63 11.92
C SER A 72 3.26 24.78 13.00
N LYS A 73 3.70 24.92 14.26
CA LYS A 73 3.13 24.23 15.43
C LYS A 73 1.64 24.53 15.69
N THR A 74 0.99 25.30 14.83
CA THR A 74 -0.45 25.50 14.77
C THR A 74 -1.08 24.56 13.75
N GLU A 75 -1.26 23.29 14.13
CA GLU A 75 -2.27 22.45 13.48
C GLU A 75 -3.64 22.87 14.03
N THR A 76 -4.34 23.77 13.34
CA THR A 76 -5.74 24.13 13.67
C THR A 76 -6.74 23.09 13.17
N GLY A 77 -6.29 21.91 12.69
CA GLY A 77 -7.12 20.91 12.01
C GLY A 77 -7.51 21.32 10.58
N SER A 78 -7.71 22.62 10.34
CA SER A 78 -8.36 23.24 9.17
C SER A 78 -7.83 22.87 7.77
N ASN A 79 -6.62 22.31 7.68
CA ASN A 79 -5.96 21.93 6.43
C ASN A 79 -5.62 20.43 6.35
N SER A 80 -6.08 19.63 7.31
CA SER A 80 -5.95 18.17 7.23
C SER A 80 -6.71 17.65 5.99
N PRO A 81 -6.18 16.66 5.26
CA PRO A 81 -6.93 15.99 4.19
C PRO A 81 -8.30 15.45 4.67
N ILE A 82 -8.42 15.18 5.98
CA ILE A 82 -9.69 14.80 6.63
C ILE A 82 -10.70 15.95 6.62
N ASP A 83 -10.28 17.20 6.83
CA ASP A 83 -11.18 18.38 6.80
C ASP A 83 -11.74 18.65 5.38
N ARG A 84 -10.97 18.34 4.33
CA ARG A 84 -11.45 18.41 2.93
C ARG A 84 -12.44 17.31 2.59
N VAL A 85 -12.32 16.16 3.24
CA VAL A 85 -13.25 15.03 3.14
C VAL A 85 -14.19 15.12 4.34
N GLY A 86 -14.92 16.23 4.48
CA GLY A 86 -15.75 16.52 5.65
C GLY A 86 -16.51 15.29 6.19
N GLY A 87 -16.69 15.21 7.51
CA GLY A 87 -17.01 13.97 8.26
C GLY A 87 -18.04 13.02 7.64
N ASP A 88 -19.06 13.53 6.94
CA ASP A 88 -20.03 12.76 6.16
C ASP A 88 -19.40 11.86 5.08
N LYS A 89 -18.42 12.38 4.32
CA LYS A 89 -17.73 11.64 3.25
C LYS A 89 -16.84 10.55 3.84
N ALA A 90 -16.13 10.85 4.92
CA ALA A 90 -15.30 9.88 5.63
C ALA A 90 -16.14 8.74 6.20
N ALA A 91 -17.29 9.05 6.80
CA ALA A 91 -18.24 8.06 7.30
C ALA A 91 -18.72 7.15 6.18
N LYS A 92 -19.21 7.69 5.04
CA LYS A 92 -19.65 6.88 3.89
C LYS A 92 -18.57 5.95 3.35
N LYS A 93 -17.33 6.42 3.26
CA LYS A 93 -16.19 5.58 2.84
C LYS A 93 -15.94 4.45 3.83
N PHE A 94 -16.07 4.71 5.13
CA PHE A 94 -15.97 3.68 6.15
C PHE A 94 -17.13 2.67 6.10
N GLU A 95 -18.37 3.11 5.82
CA GLU A 95 -19.50 2.20 5.60
C GLU A 95 -19.24 1.25 4.43
N HIS A 96 -18.79 1.79 3.30
CA HIS A 96 -18.42 1.00 2.12
C HIS A 96 -17.29 0.01 2.43
N PHE A 97 -16.28 0.44 3.18
CA PHE A 97 -15.18 -0.42 3.60
C PHE A 97 -15.68 -1.63 4.42
N LEU A 98 -16.54 -1.40 5.41
CA LEU A 98 -17.12 -2.47 6.22
C LEU A 98 -17.97 -3.43 5.40
N ALA A 99 -18.80 -2.91 4.50
CA ALA A 99 -19.63 -3.73 3.62
C ALA A 99 -18.78 -4.56 2.65
N PHE A 100 -17.73 -3.96 2.08
CA PHE A 100 -16.80 -4.63 1.17
C PHE A 100 -16.07 -5.79 1.87
N PHE A 101 -15.49 -5.57 3.05
CA PHE A 101 -14.77 -6.63 3.78
C PHE A 101 -15.68 -7.79 4.19
N LYS A 102 -16.91 -7.49 4.60
CA LYS A 102 -17.91 -8.52 4.91
C LYS A 102 -18.31 -9.32 3.67
N ARG A 103 -18.55 -8.67 2.53
CA ARG A 103 -19.03 -9.32 1.29
C ARG A 103 -17.92 -10.09 0.57
N GLN A 104 -16.74 -9.49 0.48
CA GLN A 104 -15.65 -10.00 -0.35
C GLN A 104 -14.80 -11.05 0.36
N PHE A 105 -14.62 -10.90 1.67
CA PHE A 105 -13.66 -11.71 2.44
C PHE A 105 -14.27 -12.44 3.63
N ASP A 106 -15.60 -12.37 3.77
CA ASP A 106 -16.32 -12.88 4.95
C ASP A 106 -15.72 -12.38 6.29
N CYS A 107 -15.16 -11.16 6.27
CA CYS A 107 -14.46 -10.59 7.40
C CYS A 107 -15.35 -9.55 8.08
N ARG A 108 -15.85 -9.88 9.27
CA ARG A 108 -16.65 -8.95 10.08
C ARG A 108 -15.78 -8.17 11.05
N ILE A 109 -15.80 -6.85 10.92
CA ILE A 109 -15.13 -5.96 11.88
C ILE A 109 -16.05 -5.80 13.09
N HIS A 110 -15.56 -6.21 14.27
CA HIS A 110 -16.33 -6.18 15.51
C HIS A 110 -16.13 -4.91 16.33
N VAL A 111 -14.94 -4.30 16.24
CA VAL A 111 -14.56 -3.17 17.10
C VAL A 111 -13.89 -2.09 16.27
N LEU A 112 -14.38 -0.86 16.35
CA LEU A 112 -13.74 0.33 15.82
C LEU A 112 -13.11 1.14 16.96
N ARG A 113 -11.78 1.27 16.95
CA ARG A 113 -11.06 2.17 17.83
C ARG A 113 -10.66 3.45 17.08
N THR A 114 -10.90 4.60 17.68
CA THR A 114 -10.63 5.92 17.10
C THR A 114 -10.29 6.92 18.21
N ASP A 115 -9.66 8.04 17.89
CA ASP A 115 -9.49 9.15 18.84
C ASP A 115 -10.81 9.90 19.08
N GLY A 116 -10.86 10.66 20.17
CA GLY A 116 -12.03 11.48 20.55
C GLY A 116 -12.27 12.71 19.66
N GLY A 117 -11.81 12.70 18.40
CA GLY A 117 -12.07 13.77 17.44
C GLY A 117 -13.56 13.86 17.11
N GLY A 118 -14.08 15.08 16.97
CA GLY A 118 -15.51 15.32 16.69
C GLY A 118 -16.00 14.78 15.34
N ASP A 119 -15.08 14.51 14.40
CA ASP A 119 -15.39 14.14 13.02
C ASP A 119 -16.01 12.74 12.86
N TYR A 120 -16.05 11.94 13.93
CA TYR A 120 -16.57 10.56 13.91
C TYR A 120 -18.03 10.45 14.32
N ALA A 121 -18.76 11.55 14.55
CA ALA A 121 -20.16 11.51 14.99
C ALA A 121 -21.07 10.68 14.04
N ASN A 122 -20.87 10.80 12.72
CA ASN A 122 -21.61 10.00 11.73
C ASN A 122 -21.20 8.53 11.71
N VAL A 123 -19.93 8.25 11.99
CA VAL A 123 -19.41 6.88 12.12
C VAL A 123 -20.05 6.19 13.34
N ASP A 124 -20.27 6.93 14.43
CA ASP A 124 -20.91 6.40 15.63
C ASP A 124 -22.37 5.96 15.37
N LEU A 125 -23.13 6.74 14.60
CA LEU A 125 -24.49 6.35 14.17
C LEU A 125 -24.47 5.06 13.37
N TYR A 126 -23.52 4.91 12.45
CA TYR A 126 -23.37 3.70 11.67
C TYR A 126 -22.96 2.48 12.49
N CYS A 127 -22.00 2.65 13.41
CA CYS A 127 -21.55 1.60 14.32
C CYS A 127 -22.72 1.05 15.16
N LYS A 128 -23.58 1.94 15.68
CA LYS A 128 -24.82 1.55 16.40
C LYS A 128 -25.77 0.72 15.52
N ARG A 129 -25.96 1.13 14.25
CA ARG A 129 -26.83 0.41 13.30
C ARG A 129 -26.30 -0.97 12.92
N THR A 130 -24.99 -1.13 12.81
CA THR A 130 -24.34 -2.36 12.31
C THR A 130 -23.83 -3.31 13.40
N GLY A 131 -23.90 -2.87 14.66
CA GLY A 131 -23.43 -3.62 15.82
C GLY A 131 -21.90 -3.66 15.94
N VAL A 132 -21.19 -2.68 15.36
CA VAL A 132 -19.75 -2.52 15.55
C VAL A 132 -19.51 -1.81 16.88
N ALA A 133 -18.80 -2.45 17.80
CA ALA A 133 -18.49 -1.88 19.09
C ALA A 133 -17.53 -0.69 18.95
N ARG A 134 -17.83 0.40 19.65
CA ARG A 134 -17.03 1.62 19.59
C ARG A 134 -16.07 1.70 20.76
N GLN A 135 -14.80 1.97 20.47
CA GLN A 135 -13.78 2.26 21.48
C GLN A 135 -13.16 3.63 21.18
N ILE A 136 -13.35 4.59 22.08
CA ILE A 136 -12.74 5.91 21.97
C ILE A 136 -11.49 5.89 22.84
N SER A 137 -10.33 6.23 22.27
CA SER A 137 -9.11 6.35 23.07
C SER A 137 -9.22 7.56 23.99
N GLU A 138 -8.70 7.42 25.21
CA GLU A 138 -8.67 8.49 26.19
C GLU A 138 -7.96 9.73 25.64
N ALA A 139 -8.52 10.91 25.92
CA ALA A 139 -7.90 12.17 25.54
C ALA A 139 -6.50 12.24 26.15
N ARG A 140 -5.48 12.51 25.31
CA ARG A 140 -4.04 12.56 25.67
C ARG A 140 -3.33 11.21 25.86
N ASN A 141 -3.99 10.07 25.63
CA ASN A 141 -3.31 8.76 25.60
C ASN A 141 -2.97 8.30 24.17
N GLN A 142 -2.02 9.01 23.55
CA GLN A 142 -1.54 8.78 22.16
C GLN A 142 -1.02 7.34 21.93
N ALA A 143 -0.59 6.63 22.99
CA ALA A 143 -0.12 5.25 22.87
C ALA A 143 -1.20 4.30 22.32
N SER A 144 -2.48 4.60 22.58
CA SER A 144 -3.64 3.82 22.15
C SER A 144 -3.83 3.83 20.62
N ASN A 145 -3.53 4.95 19.96
CA ASN A 145 -3.62 5.13 18.51
C ASN A 145 -2.28 4.94 17.79
N GLY A 146 -1.20 4.66 18.53
CA GLY A 146 0.14 4.53 17.98
C GLY A 146 0.26 3.45 16.88
N LYS A 147 -0.63 2.46 16.81
CA LYS A 147 -0.66 1.49 15.68
C LYS A 147 -1.10 2.15 14.37
N ALA A 148 -2.22 2.88 14.39
CA ALA A 148 -2.74 3.58 13.22
C ALA A 148 -1.78 4.69 12.77
N GLU A 149 -1.27 5.48 13.72
CA GLU A 149 -0.29 6.55 13.45
C GLU A 149 1.00 6.02 12.82
N ARG A 150 1.55 4.91 13.35
CA ARG A 150 2.74 4.27 12.77
C ARG A 150 2.48 3.79 11.35
N MET A 151 1.32 3.19 11.09
CA MET A 151 0.97 2.74 9.75
C MET A 151 0.82 3.91 8.77
N HIS A 152 0.09 4.95 9.16
CA HIS A 152 -0.02 6.18 8.36
C HIS A 152 1.35 6.78 8.06
N ARG A 153 2.23 6.92 9.06
CA ARG A 153 3.59 7.41 8.83
C ARG A 153 4.38 6.52 7.87
N THR A 154 4.20 5.21 7.92
CA THR A 154 4.88 4.26 7.03
C THR A 154 4.42 4.46 5.58
N ILE A 155 3.10 4.52 5.36
CA ILE A 155 2.49 4.76 4.04
C ILE A 155 2.98 6.09 3.47
N LEU A 156 2.91 7.17 4.25
CA LEU A 156 3.30 8.51 3.78
C LEU A 156 4.80 8.59 3.46
N ASN A 157 5.66 7.94 4.26
CA ASN A 157 7.09 7.90 3.97
C ASN A 157 7.40 7.12 2.70
N MET A 158 6.74 5.98 2.47
CA MET A 158 6.87 5.24 1.21
C MET A 158 6.41 6.09 0.01
N ALA A 159 5.24 6.72 0.12
CA ALA A 159 4.70 7.60 -0.93
C ALA A 159 5.66 8.73 -1.29
N ARG A 160 6.25 9.41 -0.30
CA ARG A 160 7.28 10.45 -0.52
C ARG A 160 8.49 9.92 -1.26
N SER A 161 9.03 8.79 -0.82
CA SER A 161 10.21 8.21 -1.46
C SER A 161 9.92 7.78 -2.89
N MET A 162 8.74 7.23 -3.17
CA MET A 162 8.31 6.84 -4.52
C MET A 162 8.13 8.04 -5.45
N ILE A 163 7.47 9.11 -5.00
CA ILE A 163 7.33 10.34 -5.78
C ILE A 163 8.71 10.94 -6.08
N PHE A 164 9.59 11.00 -5.07
CA PHE A 164 10.93 11.51 -5.25
C PHE A 164 11.75 10.67 -6.25
N ALA A 165 11.70 9.34 -6.12
CA ALA A 165 12.44 8.43 -7.00
C ALA A 165 11.93 8.47 -8.45
N SER A 166 10.61 8.56 -8.64
CA SER A 166 9.99 8.58 -9.98
C SER A 166 10.07 9.93 -10.68
N ARG A 167 10.35 11.02 -9.95
CA ARG A 167 10.31 12.40 -10.45
C ARG A 167 8.95 12.81 -11.03
N LEU A 168 7.89 12.11 -10.63
CA LEU A 168 6.52 12.46 -11.04
C LEU A 168 6.03 13.70 -10.28
N PRO A 169 5.13 14.51 -10.89
CA PRO A 169 4.52 15.65 -10.21
C PRO A 169 3.74 15.23 -8.96
N LEU A 170 3.61 16.15 -7.98
CA LEU A 170 2.84 15.91 -6.74
C LEU A 170 1.35 15.61 -6.99
N THR A 171 0.83 15.86 -8.19
CA THR A 171 -0.52 15.44 -8.59
C THR A 171 -0.73 13.92 -8.48
N PHE A 172 0.35 13.13 -8.55
CA PHE A 172 0.34 11.66 -8.40
C PHE A 172 0.41 11.19 -6.94
N TRP A 173 0.37 12.11 -5.97
CA TRP A 173 0.48 11.78 -4.55
C TRP A 173 -0.55 10.75 -4.07
N GLY A 174 -1.82 10.90 -4.50
CA GLY A 174 -2.88 9.94 -4.17
C GLY A 174 -2.55 8.52 -4.64
N ASP A 175 -2.05 8.39 -5.86
CA ASP A 175 -1.65 7.09 -6.43
C ASP A 175 -0.45 6.51 -5.69
N ALA A 176 0.50 7.35 -5.29
CA ALA A 176 1.65 6.88 -4.51
C ALA A 176 1.23 6.37 -3.13
N VAL A 177 0.26 7.01 -2.48
CA VAL A 177 -0.33 6.53 -1.22
C VAL A 177 -1.06 5.21 -1.42
N GLU A 178 -1.87 5.09 -2.47
CA GLU A 178 -2.57 3.86 -2.82
C GLU A 178 -1.59 2.72 -3.13
N TYR A 179 -0.54 3.00 -3.91
CA TYR A 179 0.48 2.02 -4.28
C TYR A 179 1.32 1.58 -3.07
N ALA A 180 1.61 2.49 -2.13
CA ALA A 180 2.27 2.14 -0.87
C ALA A 180 1.40 1.16 -0.05
N ALA A 181 0.09 1.41 0.05
CA ALA A 181 -0.84 0.51 0.72
C ALA A 181 -0.93 -0.85 0.00
N TYR A 182 -0.96 -0.85 -1.34
CA TYR A 182 -0.95 -2.05 -2.16
C TYR A 182 0.26 -2.95 -1.87
N ILE A 183 1.46 -2.36 -1.77
CA ILE A 183 2.71 -3.06 -1.45
C ILE A 183 2.69 -3.57 0.00
N LEU A 184 2.31 -2.72 0.96
CA LEU A 184 2.28 -3.11 2.38
C LEU A 184 1.30 -4.25 2.65
N ASN A 185 0.16 -4.29 1.95
CA ASN A 185 -0.80 -5.38 2.05
C ASN A 185 -0.27 -6.72 1.51
N ARG A 186 0.78 -6.70 0.67
CA ARG A 186 1.48 -7.87 0.13
C ARG A 186 2.82 -8.14 0.81
N SER A 187 3.19 -7.30 1.78
CA SER A 187 4.45 -7.42 2.50
C SER A 187 4.27 -8.21 3.79
N PRO A 188 5.26 -9.01 4.21
CA PRO A 188 5.21 -9.74 5.46
C PRO A 188 5.22 -8.78 6.65
N THR A 189 4.37 -9.03 7.66
CA THR A 189 4.22 -8.16 8.83
C THR A 189 4.34 -8.93 10.14
N SER A 190 5.04 -8.39 11.12
CA SER A 190 5.15 -9.01 12.46
C SER A 190 3.85 -9.06 13.23
N ALA A 191 2.82 -8.33 12.80
CA ALA A 191 1.52 -8.32 13.45
C ALA A 191 0.73 -9.63 13.23
N ASN A 192 1.08 -10.40 12.19
CA ASN A 192 0.38 -11.61 11.80
C ASN A 192 1.18 -12.86 12.18
N ALA A 193 0.46 -13.97 12.44
CA ALA A 193 1.07 -15.27 12.66
C ALA A 193 1.95 -15.66 11.45
N LYS A 194 3.09 -16.31 11.73
CA LYS A 194 4.12 -16.66 10.72
C LYS A 194 4.64 -15.48 9.89
N ARG A 195 4.34 -14.23 10.30
CA ARG A 195 4.60 -13.01 9.54
C ARG A 195 3.92 -12.96 8.17
N ALA A 196 2.80 -13.67 8.00
CA ALA A 196 2.00 -13.67 6.77
C ALA A 196 1.58 -12.25 6.36
N SER A 197 1.50 -12.01 5.05
CA SER A 197 1.07 -10.69 4.55
C SER A 197 -0.43 -10.45 4.85
N PRO A 198 -0.88 -9.19 5.01
CA PRO A 198 -2.30 -8.91 5.24
C PRO A 198 -3.24 -9.56 4.21
N ILE A 199 -2.87 -9.54 2.92
CA ILE A 199 -3.69 -10.13 1.87
C ILE A 199 -3.72 -11.66 1.95
N GLU A 200 -2.62 -12.30 2.30
CA GLU A 200 -2.55 -13.75 2.50
C GLU A 200 -3.39 -14.20 3.68
N VAL A 201 -3.38 -13.44 4.78
CA VAL A 201 -4.24 -13.75 5.95
C VAL A 201 -5.72 -13.74 5.58
N ILE A 202 -6.13 -12.81 4.72
CA ILE A 202 -7.52 -12.61 4.34
C ILE A 202 -7.96 -13.56 3.23
N THR A 203 -7.12 -13.76 2.21
CA THR A 203 -7.45 -14.56 1.01
C THR A 203 -7.02 -16.02 1.11
N LYS A 204 -6.13 -16.35 2.06
CA LYS A 204 -5.44 -17.64 2.18
C LYS A 204 -4.59 -18.00 0.95
N GLN A 205 -4.27 -17.02 0.12
CA GLN A 205 -3.45 -17.17 -1.08
C GLN A 205 -2.19 -16.33 -0.94
N GLU A 206 -1.07 -16.86 -1.43
CA GLU A 206 0.19 -16.12 -1.46
C GLU A 206 0.09 -14.93 -2.43
N PRO A 207 0.63 -13.76 -2.04
CA PRO A 207 0.58 -12.59 -2.90
C PRO A 207 1.49 -12.76 -4.11
N ASN A 208 0.95 -12.54 -5.31
CA ASN A 208 1.79 -12.41 -6.50
C ASN A 208 2.58 -11.08 -6.45
N LEU A 209 3.92 -11.19 -6.48
CA LEU A 209 4.85 -10.07 -6.46
C LEU A 209 5.50 -9.78 -7.83
N ARG A 210 5.19 -10.56 -8.85
CA ARG A 210 5.77 -10.49 -10.21
C ARG A 210 5.37 -9.23 -10.93
N ASP A 211 4.09 -8.90 -10.82
CA ASP A 211 3.51 -7.75 -11.53
C ASP A 211 3.82 -6.40 -10.85
N ILE A 212 4.50 -6.42 -9.69
CA ILE A 212 4.83 -5.19 -8.96
C ILE A 212 6.02 -4.52 -9.64
N VAL A 213 5.84 -3.32 -10.17
CA VAL A 213 6.92 -2.52 -10.78
C VAL A 213 7.30 -1.34 -9.89
N ALA A 214 8.40 -0.65 -10.20
CA ALA A 214 8.70 0.59 -9.49
C ALA A 214 7.60 1.63 -9.77
N PHE A 215 7.24 2.41 -8.76
CA PHE A 215 6.28 3.49 -8.97
C PHE A 215 6.84 4.48 -10.00
N GLY A 216 6.02 4.86 -10.98
CA GLY A 216 6.43 5.71 -12.10
C GLY A 216 7.21 5.00 -13.21
N SER A 217 7.25 3.66 -13.20
CA SER A 217 7.69 2.89 -14.37
C SER A 217 6.87 3.25 -15.62
N ILE A 218 7.53 3.26 -16.77
CA ILE A 218 6.90 3.51 -18.07
C ILE A 218 5.91 2.37 -18.35
N CYS A 219 4.70 2.73 -18.79
CA CYS A 219 3.69 1.77 -19.21
C CYS A 219 3.10 2.17 -20.55
N SER A 220 2.65 1.16 -21.30
CA SER A 220 1.91 1.34 -22.55
C SER A 220 0.43 1.17 -22.25
N VAL A 221 -0.38 2.14 -22.67
CA VAL A 221 -1.84 2.09 -22.50
C VAL A 221 -2.46 1.72 -23.84
N TYR A 222 -3.35 0.72 -23.83
CA TYR A 222 -4.17 0.43 -25.01
C TYR A 222 -5.07 1.61 -25.31
N ARG A 223 -4.94 2.16 -26.51
CA ARG A 223 -5.78 3.23 -27.02
C ARG A 223 -6.73 2.65 -28.05
N ASP A 224 -8.02 2.71 -27.74
CA ASP A 224 -9.07 2.40 -28.71
C ASP A 224 -8.92 3.30 -29.93
N PRO A 225 -8.74 2.74 -31.15
CA PRO A 225 -8.63 3.53 -32.38
C PRO A 225 -9.79 4.50 -32.61
N GLY A 226 -10.97 4.22 -32.03
CA GLY A 226 -12.15 5.09 -32.12
C GLY A 226 -12.15 6.29 -31.16
N LYS A 227 -11.16 6.44 -30.27
CA LYS A 227 -11.11 7.54 -29.28
C LYS A 227 -9.85 8.41 -29.43
N ASN A 228 -10.10 9.70 -29.63
CA ASN A 228 -9.03 10.70 -29.86
C ASN A 228 -8.42 11.28 -28.58
N SER A 229 -8.93 10.94 -27.40
CA SER A 229 -8.43 11.45 -26.12
C SER A 229 -8.40 10.34 -25.07
N LEU A 230 -7.32 10.30 -24.29
CA LEU A 230 -7.33 9.62 -23.01
C LEU A 230 -8.20 10.43 -22.03
N ALA A 231 -8.88 9.75 -21.12
CA ALA A 231 -9.64 10.45 -20.08
C ALA A 231 -8.70 11.35 -19.27
N GLN A 232 -9.12 12.59 -19.03
CA GLN A 232 -8.37 13.50 -18.17
C GLN A 232 -8.43 13.01 -16.73
N ARG A 233 -7.33 13.21 -16.00
CA ARG A 233 -7.24 12.95 -14.57
C ARG A 233 -8.14 13.95 -13.83
N THR A 234 -9.21 13.47 -13.22
CA THR A 234 -10.12 14.25 -12.34
C THR A 234 -9.54 14.48 -10.96
#